data_AF-A0A086AAC0-F1
#
_entry.id   AF-A0A086AAC0-F1
#
_cell.length_a   1.000
_cell.length_b   1.000
_cell.length_c   1.000
_cell.angle_alpha   90.00
_cell.angle_beta   90.00
_cell.angle_gamma   90.00
#
_symmetry.space_group_name_H-M   'P 1'
#
loop_
_entity.id
_entity.type
_entity.pdbx_description
1 polymer ?
#
loop_
_entity_poly.entity_id
_entity_poly.type
_entity_poly.pdbx_seq_one_letter_code
_entity_poly.pdbx_strand_id
1 'polypeptide(L)'
;MEKKTTSERKLFFISAIIGILFSFPLTGFIYGFTVCKDCGEGITGFFGRIFIGLIEAVLTTITLGNPWDNEGGTTSTNLRFYVFLTALIITLVLFFILKKKREVSIE
;
A
#
# COMPACT_ATOMS: atom_id res chain seq x y z
N MET A 1 -17.77 -28.36 -11.09
CA MET A 1 -17.56 -26.90 -11.09
C MET A 1 -17.35 -26.33 -9.69
N GLU A 2 -18.05 -26.81 -8.67
CA GLU A 2 -18.04 -26.26 -7.29
C GLU A 2 -16.66 -26.20 -6.60
N LYS A 3 -15.77 -27.19 -6.83
CA LYS A 3 -14.38 -27.17 -6.34
C LYS A 3 -13.55 -26.02 -6.90
N LYS A 4 -13.76 -25.62 -8.16
CA LYS A 4 -12.99 -24.56 -8.83
C LYS A 4 -13.37 -23.19 -8.26
N THR A 5 -14.66 -22.92 -8.11
CA THR A 5 -15.21 -21.68 -7.55
C THR A 5 -14.78 -21.47 -6.10
N THR A 6 -14.75 -22.54 -5.30
CA THR A 6 -14.29 -22.48 -3.90
C THR A 6 -12.81 -22.10 -3.81
N SER A 7 -12.00 -22.55 -4.77
CA SER A 7 -10.56 -22.29 -4.82
C SER A 7 -10.22 -20.87 -5.28
N GLU A 8 -11.04 -20.29 -6.17
CA GLU A 8 -10.88 -18.89 -6.61
C GLU A 8 -11.31 -17.90 -5.52
N ARG A 9 -12.41 -18.18 -4.80
CA ARG A 9 -12.82 -17.37 -3.64
C ARG A 9 -11.73 -17.32 -2.58
N LYS A 10 -11.11 -18.45 -2.25
CA LYS A 10 -9.98 -18.51 -1.31
C LYS A 10 -8.79 -17.65 -1.76
N LEU A 11 -8.44 -17.68 -3.05
CA LEU A 11 -7.38 -16.81 -3.58
C LEU A 11 -7.74 -15.33 -3.42
N PHE A 12 -8.96 -14.96 -3.80
CA PHE A 12 -9.42 -13.58 -3.67
C PHE A 12 -9.38 -13.09 -2.22
N PHE A 13 -9.84 -13.92 -1.26
CA PHE A 13 -9.77 -13.58 0.16
C PHE A 13 -8.33 -13.39 0.66
N ILE A 14 -7.40 -14.26 0.26
CA ILE A 14 -5.98 -14.12 0.63
C ILE A 14 -5.40 -12.83 0.04
N SER A 15 -5.68 -12.55 -1.24
CA SER A 15 -5.26 -11.30 -1.91
C SER A 15 -5.89 -10.06 -1.27
N ALA A 16 -7.12 -10.15 -0.77
CA ALA A 16 -7.79 -9.08 -0.05
C ALA A 16 -7.11 -8.77 1.28
N ILE A 17 -6.83 -9.80 2.08
CA ILE A 17 -6.13 -9.64 3.37
C ILE A 17 -4.75 -9.02 3.17
N ILE A 18 -3.96 -9.55 2.23
CA ILE A 18 -2.63 -9.01 1.91
C ILE A 18 -2.75 -7.57 1.39
N GLY A 19 -3.70 -7.30 0.50
CA GLY A 19 -3.92 -5.96 -0.04
C GLY A 19 -4.24 -4.94 1.05
N ILE A 20 -5.12 -5.28 1.99
CA ILE A 20 -5.45 -4.41 3.13
C ILE A 20 -4.21 -4.19 4.00
N LEU A 21 -3.49 -5.25 4.39
CA LEU A 21 -2.32 -5.12 5.27
C LEU A 21 -1.21 -4.26 4.65
N PHE A 22 -0.94 -4.41 3.36
CA PHE A 22 0.10 -3.64 2.68
C PHE A 22 -0.35 -2.24 2.25
N SER A 23 -1.66 -1.99 2.15
CA SER A 23 -2.18 -0.71 1.68
C SER A 23 -1.82 0.47 2.59
N PHE A 24 -1.83 0.25 3.92
CA PHE A 24 -1.48 1.29 4.89
C PHE A 24 -0.01 1.73 4.78
N PRO A 25 0.99 0.83 4.94
CA PRO A 25 2.39 1.24 4.86
C PRO A 25 2.76 1.73 3.47
N LEU A 26 2.22 1.15 2.39
CA LEU A 26 2.53 1.59 1.04
C LEU A 26 1.98 3.00 0.76
N THR A 27 0.74 3.27 1.16
CA THR A 27 0.14 4.60 0.99
C THR A 27 0.89 5.64 1.80
N GLY A 28 1.22 5.34 3.07
CA GLY A 28 2.04 6.20 3.91
C GLY A 28 3.41 6.48 3.30
N PHE A 29 4.08 5.45 2.77
CA PHE A 29 5.37 5.61 2.11
C PHE A 29 5.29 6.57 0.91
N ILE A 30 4.34 6.35 0.01
CA ILE A 30 4.16 7.19 -1.18
C ILE A 30 3.84 8.63 -0.77
N TYR A 31 2.97 8.81 0.22
CA TYR A 31 2.63 10.12 0.75
C TYR A 31 3.87 10.83 1.33
N GLY A 32 4.60 10.19 2.25
CA GLY A 32 5.79 10.77 2.86
C GLY A 32 6.90 11.11 1.85
N PHE A 33 7.11 10.23 0.88
CA PHE A 33 8.08 10.45 -0.19
C PHE A 33 7.75 11.68 -1.05
N THR A 34 6.46 11.89 -1.34
CA THR A 34 5.99 12.98 -2.21
C THR A 34 5.87 14.31 -1.48
N VAL A 35 5.44 14.30 -0.21
CA VAL A 35 5.13 15.50 0.55
C VAL A 35 6.37 16.18 1.15
N CYS A 36 7.51 15.51 1.23
CA CYS A 36 8.73 16.11 1.76
C CYS A 36 9.20 17.30 0.90
N LYS A 37 8.94 18.52 1.37
CA LYS A 37 9.35 19.77 0.71
C LYS A 37 10.77 20.17 1.05
N ASP A 38 11.22 19.88 2.28
CA ASP A 38 12.53 20.29 2.80
C ASP A 38 13.65 19.28 2.56
N CYS A 39 13.37 18.19 1.84
CA CYS A 39 14.38 17.18 1.53
C CYS A 39 15.47 17.71 0.56
N GLY A 40 15.25 18.83 -0.13
CA GLY A 40 16.21 19.35 -1.13
C GLY A 40 16.26 18.51 -2.40
N GLU A 41 17.19 18.85 -3.30
CA GLU A 41 17.38 18.18 -4.61
C GLU A 41 18.61 17.26 -4.62
N GLY A 42 18.68 16.35 -5.60
CA GLY A 42 19.81 15.44 -5.77
C GLY A 42 19.77 14.21 -4.85
N ILE A 43 20.92 13.54 -4.71
CA ILE A 43 21.05 12.24 -4.03
C ILE A 43 20.68 12.35 -2.54
N THR A 44 21.13 13.40 -1.87
CA THR A 44 20.83 13.65 -0.44
C THR A 44 19.34 13.84 -0.21
N GLY A 45 18.65 14.57 -1.08
CA GLY A 45 17.21 14.74 -0.99
C GLY A 45 16.41 13.50 -1.35
N PHE A 46 16.90 12.67 -2.26
CA PHE A 46 16.30 11.37 -2.53
C PHE A 46 16.31 10.46 -1.28
N PHE A 47 17.44 10.38 -0.58
CA PHE A 47 17.52 9.62 0.68
C PHE A 47 16.65 10.21 1.78
N GLY A 48 16.56 11.55 1.88
CA GLY A 48 15.62 12.21 2.78
C GLY A 48 14.16 11.80 2.51
N ARG A 49 13.75 11.80 1.25
CA ARG A 49 12.39 11.38 0.85
C ARG A 49 12.10 9.92 1.18
N ILE A 50 13.08 9.03 1.00
CA ILE A 50 12.96 7.62 1.42
C ILE A 50 12.75 7.54 2.93
N PHE A 51 13.57 8.27 3.71
CA PHE A 51 13.48 8.24 5.16
C PHE A 51 12.12 8.74 5.67
N ILE A 52 11.64 9.87 5.15
CA ILE A 52 10.31 10.41 5.49
C ILE A 52 9.20 9.44 5.04
N GLY A 53 9.32 8.85 3.84
CA GLY A 53 8.42 7.80 3.38
C GLY A 53 8.34 6.63 4.37
N LEU A 54 9.47 6.14 4.88
CA LEU A 54 9.48 5.04 5.85
C LEU A 54 8.79 5.43 7.17
N ILE A 55 9.01 6.65 7.66
CA ILE A 55 8.34 7.17 8.85
C ILE A 55 6.83 7.22 8.63
N GLU A 56 6.38 7.79 7.51
CA GLU A 56 4.96 7.90 7.16
C GLU A 56 4.31 6.54 6.90
N ALA A 57 5.07 5.56 6.41
CA ALA A 57 4.59 4.18 6.26
C ALA A 57 4.21 3.57 7.61
N VAL A 58 5.07 3.74 8.62
CA VAL A 58 4.80 3.26 9.99
C VAL A 58 3.62 4.02 10.58
N LEU A 59 3.60 5.35 10.43
CA LEU A 59 2.60 6.19 11.07
C LEU A 59 1.22 6.01 10.45
N THR A 60 1.12 5.96 9.12
CA THR A 60 -0.13 5.63 8.42
C THR A 60 -0.68 4.26 8.82
N THR A 61 0.20 3.31 9.14
CA THR A 61 -0.19 1.98 9.63
C THR A 61 -0.76 2.05 11.04
N ILE A 62 -0.15 2.82 11.94
CA ILE A 62 -0.61 2.98 13.33
C ILE A 62 -1.90 3.82 13.40
N THR A 63 -1.96 4.91 12.63
CA THR A 63 -3.11 5.85 12.63
C THR A 63 -4.27 5.37 11.77
N LEU A 64 -4.11 4.26 11.05
CA LEU A 64 -5.08 3.76 10.08
C LEU A 64 -5.45 4.82 9.03
N GLY A 65 -4.45 5.58 8.58
CA GLY A 65 -4.61 6.67 7.60
C GLY A 65 -5.36 7.90 8.11
N ASN A 66 -5.59 8.01 9.42
CA ASN A 66 -6.10 9.25 10.02
C ASN A 66 -5.08 10.37 9.83
N PRO A 67 -5.51 11.62 9.55
CA PRO A 67 -4.62 12.76 9.55
C PRO A 67 -3.89 12.87 10.88
N TRP A 68 -2.62 13.23 10.83
CA TRP A 68 -1.76 13.44 11.97
C TRP A 68 -0.86 14.65 11.67
N ASP A 69 -0.65 15.50 12.67
CA ASP A 69 0.21 16.67 12.52
C ASP A 69 1.65 16.23 12.79
N ASN A 70 2.55 16.55 11.87
CA ASN A 70 3.96 16.23 12.02
C ASN A 70 4.86 17.41 11.64
N GLU A 71 6.08 17.40 12.16
CA GLU A 71 7.07 18.45 11.91
C GLU A 71 7.56 18.49 10.45
N GLY A 72 7.15 17.53 9.61
CA GLY A 72 7.48 17.47 8.18
C GLY A 72 6.66 18.43 7.29
N GLY A 73 5.88 19.34 7.89
CA GLY A 73 5.08 20.33 7.16
C GLY A 73 3.88 19.71 6.42
N THR A 74 3.45 18.52 6.83
CA THR A 74 2.33 17.83 6.19
C THR A 74 1.01 18.36 6.75
N THR A 75 0.27 19.08 5.92
CA THR A 75 -1.13 19.44 6.20
C THR A 75 -1.93 18.17 6.45
N SER A 76 -2.77 18.17 7.49
CA SER A 76 -3.71 17.14 7.97
C SER A 76 -4.48 16.38 6.87
N THR A 77 -3.78 15.60 6.05
CA THR A 77 -4.34 14.97 4.86
C THR A 77 -4.93 13.64 5.27
N ASN A 78 -6.20 13.44 4.96
CA ASN A 78 -6.87 12.17 5.22
C ASN A 78 -6.46 11.14 4.16
N LEU A 79 -5.65 10.16 4.57
CA LEU A 79 -5.12 9.14 3.67
C LEU A 79 -6.06 7.94 3.47
N ARG A 80 -7.17 7.85 4.20
CA ARG A 80 -8.05 6.66 4.21
C ARG A 80 -8.59 6.31 2.83
N PHE A 81 -8.97 7.30 2.02
CA PHE A 81 -9.44 7.05 0.66
C PHE A 81 -8.33 6.47 -0.22
N TYR A 82 -7.12 7.01 -0.10
CA TYR A 82 -5.95 6.50 -0.82
C TYR A 82 -5.56 5.10 -0.34
N VAL A 83 -5.65 4.82 0.97
CA VAL A 83 -5.44 3.47 1.52
C VAL A 83 -6.45 2.49 0.93
N PHE A 84 -7.73 2.85 0.87
CA PHE A 84 -8.76 2.01 0.24
C PHE A 84 -8.45 1.74 -1.23
N LEU A 85 -8.06 2.77 -2.00
CA LEU A 85 -7.71 2.62 -3.41
C LEU A 85 -6.48 1.72 -3.59
N THR A 86 -5.43 1.94 -2.78
CA THR A 86 -4.22 1.11 -2.78
C THR A 86 -4.54 -0.34 -2.43
N ALA A 87 -5.42 -0.59 -1.45
CA ALA A 87 -5.86 -1.94 -1.09
C ALA A 87 -6.54 -2.63 -2.28
N LEU A 88 -7.47 -1.95 -2.95
CA LEU A 88 -8.17 -2.49 -4.11
C LEU A 88 -7.19 -2.86 -5.23
N ILE A 89 -6.24 -1.96 -5.54
CA ILE A 89 -5.24 -2.19 -6.57
C ILE A 89 -4.37 -3.41 -6.23
N ILE A 90 -3.82 -3.48 -5.01
CA ILE A 90 -2.96 -4.60 -4.60
C ILE A 90 -3.75 -5.91 -4.63
N THR A 91 -4.99 -5.92 -4.13
CA THR A 91 -5.84 -7.11 -4.14
C THR A 91 -6.09 -7.63 -5.54
N LEU A 92 -6.44 -6.76 -6.50
CA LEU A 92 -6.66 -7.16 -7.88
C LEU A 92 -5.38 -7.67 -8.53
N VAL A 93 -4.27 -6.95 -8.37
CA VAL A 93 -2.97 -7.35 -8.93
C VAL A 93 -2.53 -8.72 -8.39
N LEU A 94 -2.58 -8.92 -7.08
CA LEU A 94 -2.22 -10.20 -6.45
C LEU A 94 -3.16 -11.32 -6.90
N PHE A 95 -4.47 -11.06 -6.97
CA PHE A 95 -5.44 -12.05 -7.40
C PHE A 95 -5.14 -12.53 -8.82
N PHE A 96 -4.91 -11.62 -9.78
CA PHE A 96 -4.61 -11.99 -11.15
C PHE A 96 -3.26 -12.71 -11.28
N ILE A 97 -2.22 -12.28 -10.55
CA ILE A 97 -0.92 -12.96 -10.53
C ILE A 97 -1.06 -14.39 -10.02
N LEU A 98 -1.74 -14.59 -8.89
CA LEU A 98 -1.91 -15.91 -8.28
C LEU A 98 -2.81 -16.82 -9.12
N LYS A 99 -3.85 -16.26 -9.73
CA LYS A 99 -4.72 -16.98 -10.67
C LYS A 99 -3.91 -17.49 -11.86
N LYS A 100 -3.12 -16.62 -12.51
CA LYS A 100 -2.28 -17.00 -13.66
C LYS A 100 -1.25 -18.07 -13.28
N LYS A 101 -0.57 -17.91 -12.14
CA LYS A 101 0.41 -18.92 -11.68
C LYS A 101 -0.22 -20.29 -11.46
N ARG A 102 -1.43 -20.33 -10.90
CA ARG A 102 -2.15 -21.60 -10.68
C ARG A 102 -2.55 -22.27 -12.00
N GLU A 103 -2.99 -21.49 -13.00
CA GLU A 103 -3.36 -22.03 -14.32
C GLU A 103 -2.14 -22.69 -15.00
N VAL A 104 -0.98 -22.03 -14.95
CA VAL A 104 0.28 -22.57 -15.51
C VAL A 104 0.79 -23.82 -14.78
N SER A 105 0.51 -23.98 -13.47
CA SER A 105 0.95 -25.16 -12.71
C SER A 105 0.07 -26.41 -12.88
N ILE A 106 -1.06 -26.30 -13.59
CA ILE A 106 -2.01 -27.41 -13.80
C ILE A 106 -1.88 -27.99 -15.23
N GLU A 107 -1.22 -27.28 -16.14
CA GLU A 107 -0.73 -27.80 -17.44
C GLU A 107 0.58 -28.59 -17.26
#